data_AF-A0AAP8FD03-F1
#
_entry.id   AF-A0AAP8FD03-F1
#
_cell.length_a   1.000
_cell.length_b   1.000
_cell.length_c   1.000
_cell.angle_alpha   90.00
_cell.angle_beta   90.00
_cell.angle_gamma   90.00
#
_symmetry.space_group_name_H-M   'P 1'
#
loop_
_entity.id
_entity.type
_entity.pdbx_description
1 polymer ?
#
loop_
_entity_poly.entity_id
_entity_poly.type
_entity_poly.pdbx_seq_one_letter_code
_entity_poly.pdbx_strand_id
1 'polypeptide(L)'
;MKIRFGYVSHALSLWDCSPAKTLTFTRWEKMKKGERLDKLHHVTKQNLNHTKRALHFNIAHEIMLYRLSSSLVPLATHPEVDWNYIDAFQDDWSEIGELIRNHQLRVSFHPNQFTLFTSDKKHITDNAVKDMDYHYRMLEAMGVANQALINIHVGGAYGNKEKAIGRFHENIQTLPPVIKKRMTLENDDKTYTTEETLAVCEKEKVPLLFDYHHHKANEGEEPLELLLPRIFDTWKHIGLKPKVHISSPKSEKEFRSHSDYVSTDFIAPFLQIAKDMGQDFDVMIEAKLKDKALLKLVEDLASMRGVKRTGGATLVF
;
A
#
# COMPACT_ATOMS: atom_id res chain seq x y z
N MET A 1 6.10 -16.37 16.74
CA MET A 1 6.03 -15.52 15.52
C MET A 1 5.71 -14.07 15.92
N LYS A 2 6.42 -13.04 15.43
CA LYS A 2 6.12 -11.63 15.73
C LYS A 2 5.42 -10.95 14.55
N ILE A 3 4.30 -10.31 14.83
CA ILE A 3 3.51 -9.52 13.86
C ILE A 3 3.44 -8.06 14.29
N ARG A 4 3.71 -7.15 13.36
CA ARG A 4 3.46 -5.70 13.52
C ARG A 4 2.31 -5.29 12.62
N PHE A 5 1.45 -4.43 13.11
CA PHE A 5 0.25 -4.00 12.41
C PHE A 5 0.30 -2.50 12.06
N GLY A 6 -0.35 -2.13 10.96
CA GLY A 6 -0.49 -0.76 10.47
C GLY A 6 -1.82 -0.52 9.78
N TYR A 7 -2.05 0.72 9.36
CA TYR A 7 -3.27 1.13 8.67
C TYR A 7 -2.99 2.07 7.49
N VAL A 8 -4.03 2.28 6.69
CA VAL A 8 -3.94 3.03 5.42
C VAL A 8 -4.32 4.50 5.58
N SER A 9 -3.38 5.40 5.26
CA SER A 9 -3.55 6.83 4.99
C SER A 9 -4.15 7.68 6.12
N HIS A 10 -5.42 7.51 6.48
CA HIS A 10 -6.14 8.45 7.35
C HIS A 10 -6.13 8.00 8.80
N ALA A 11 -5.63 8.84 9.71
CA ALA A 11 -5.79 8.65 11.15
C ALA A 11 -7.14 9.23 11.59
N LEU A 12 -8.20 8.42 11.62
CA LEU A 12 -9.56 8.83 11.96
C LEU A 12 -9.74 9.17 13.45
N SER A 13 -8.78 8.83 14.31
CA SER A 13 -8.76 9.31 15.70
C SER A 13 -8.32 10.78 15.81
N LEU A 14 -7.71 11.36 14.77
CA LEU A 14 -7.32 12.77 14.75
C LEU A 14 -8.38 13.64 14.07
N TRP A 15 -8.75 14.75 14.71
CA TRP A 15 -9.67 15.74 14.13
C TRP A 15 -9.12 16.30 12.81
N ASP A 16 -9.94 16.25 11.76
CA ASP A 16 -9.67 16.78 10.41
C ASP A 16 -8.23 16.49 9.93
N CYS A 17 -7.82 15.22 9.95
CA CYS A 17 -6.45 14.81 9.62
C CYS A 17 -6.38 13.97 8.34
N SER A 18 -7.09 14.39 7.29
CA SER A 18 -7.04 13.71 5.99
C SER A 18 -5.82 14.14 5.17
N PRO A 19 -4.87 13.25 4.85
CA PRO A 19 -3.74 13.58 3.96
C PRO A 19 -4.10 13.47 2.47
N ALA A 20 -5.39 13.51 2.13
CA ALA A 20 -5.91 13.28 0.79
C ALA A 20 -6.94 14.35 0.36
N LYS A 21 -6.80 15.57 0.88
CA LYS A 21 -7.60 16.70 0.40
C LYS A 21 -7.30 16.88 -1.10
N THR A 22 -8.36 17.09 -1.88
CA THR A 22 -8.29 17.08 -3.35
C THR A 22 -8.55 18.45 -3.95
N LEU A 23 -8.00 18.65 -5.14
CA LEU A 23 -8.35 19.72 -6.07
C LEU A 23 -8.65 19.05 -7.41
N THR A 24 -9.91 19.08 -7.84
CA THR A 24 -10.28 18.49 -9.13
C THR A 24 -9.75 19.35 -10.27
N PHE A 25 -9.43 18.72 -11.39
CA PHE A 25 -8.95 19.43 -12.58
C PHE A 25 -9.96 20.48 -13.06
N THR A 26 -11.25 20.14 -13.13
CA THR A 26 -12.32 21.08 -13.50
C THR A 26 -12.38 22.31 -12.58
N ARG A 27 -12.13 22.15 -11.28
CA ARG A 27 -12.10 23.28 -10.35
C ARG A 27 -10.84 24.12 -10.56
N TRP A 28 -9.70 23.49 -10.75
CA TRP A 28 -8.43 24.15 -11.02
C TRP A 28 -8.49 24.95 -12.34
N GLU A 29 -9.06 24.38 -13.40
CA GLU A 29 -9.20 25.02 -14.70
C GLU A 29 -10.09 26.27 -14.64
N LYS A 30 -11.17 26.24 -13.85
CA LYS A 30 -12.07 27.39 -13.66
C LYS A 30 -11.47 28.53 -12.82
N MET A 31 -10.34 28.30 -12.13
CA MET A 31 -9.65 29.34 -11.34
C MET A 31 -8.86 30.30 -12.22
N LYS A 32 -8.68 31.53 -11.74
CA LYS A 32 -7.78 32.50 -12.38
C LYS A 32 -6.36 31.96 -12.38
N LYS A 33 -5.61 32.20 -13.46
CA LYS A 33 -4.24 31.67 -13.64
C LYS A 33 -3.32 31.93 -12.44
N GLY A 34 -3.41 33.11 -11.82
CA GLY A 34 -2.62 33.48 -10.63
C GLY A 34 -2.98 32.69 -9.36
N GLU A 35 -4.22 32.19 -9.23
CA GLU A 35 -4.70 31.50 -8.02
C GLU A 35 -4.47 29.97 -8.07
N ARG A 36 -4.23 29.44 -9.28
CA ARG A 36 -4.11 27.99 -9.53
C ARG A 36 -2.95 27.36 -8.75
N LEU A 37 -1.77 27.97 -8.82
CA LEU A 37 -0.57 27.47 -8.13
C LEU A 37 -0.71 27.60 -6.62
N ASP A 38 -1.19 28.74 -6.13
CA ASP A 38 -1.45 28.97 -4.70
C ASP A 38 -2.41 27.92 -4.14
N LYS A 39 -3.44 27.53 -4.91
CA LYS A 39 -4.37 26.51 -4.46
C LYS A 39 -3.73 25.12 -4.40
N LEU A 40 -2.89 24.76 -5.36
CA LEU A 40 -2.11 23.51 -5.33
C LEU A 40 -1.17 23.49 -4.12
N HIS A 41 -0.46 24.59 -3.87
CA HIS A 41 0.43 24.73 -2.73
C HIS A 41 -0.34 24.58 -1.41
N HIS A 42 -1.45 25.30 -1.26
CA HIS A 42 -2.26 25.25 -0.04
C HIS A 42 -2.78 23.84 0.27
N VAL A 43 -3.36 23.15 -0.72
CA VAL A 43 -3.91 21.80 -0.51
C VAL A 43 -2.80 20.80 -0.22
N THR A 44 -1.67 20.88 -0.95
CA THR A 44 -0.53 19.98 -0.73
C THR A 44 0.09 20.20 0.65
N LYS A 45 0.33 21.46 1.05
CA LYS A 45 0.84 21.79 2.40
C LYS A 45 -0.07 21.25 3.50
N GLN A 46 -1.39 21.36 3.32
CA GLN A 46 -2.36 20.79 4.26
C GLN A 46 -2.22 19.27 4.36
N ASN A 47 -2.12 18.57 3.22
CA ASN A 47 -1.92 17.12 3.19
C ASN A 47 -0.62 16.70 3.88
N LEU A 48 0.49 17.40 3.63
CA LEU A 48 1.79 17.13 4.27
C LEU A 48 1.73 17.34 5.78
N ASN A 49 1.12 18.44 6.24
CA ASN A 49 0.91 18.69 7.66
C ASN A 49 0.04 17.60 8.31
N HIS A 50 -0.99 17.11 7.62
CA HIS A 50 -1.81 15.99 8.11
C HIS A 50 -1.03 14.67 8.15
N THR A 51 -0.14 14.42 7.20
CA THR A 51 0.77 13.28 7.25
C THR A 51 1.70 13.35 8.45
N LYS A 52 2.30 14.50 8.75
CA LYS A 52 3.13 14.68 9.96
C LYS A 52 2.34 14.40 11.24
N ARG A 53 1.12 14.92 11.34
CA ARG A 53 0.21 14.63 12.47
C ARG A 53 -0.09 13.14 12.61
N ALA A 54 -0.36 12.44 11.51
CA ALA A 54 -0.56 10.99 11.51
C ALA A 54 0.71 10.23 11.92
N LEU A 55 1.91 10.66 11.48
CA LEU A 55 3.17 10.06 11.90
C LEU A 55 3.43 10.25 13.40
N HIS A 56 3.19 11.43 13.96
CA HIS A 56 3.28 11.64 15.41
C HIS A 56 2.30 10.77 16.19
N PHE A 57 1.06 10.62 15.70
CA PHE A 57 0.10 9.69 16.27
C PHE A 57 0.62 8.25 16.24
N ASN A 58 1.17 7.82 15.10
CA ASN A 58 1.76 6.49 14.96
C ASN A 58 2.91 6.26 15.93
N ILE A 59 3.80 7.23 16.08
CA ILE A 59 4.93 7.17 17.02
C ILE A 59 4.42 7.04 18.45
N ALA A 60 3.45 7.88 18.85
CA ALA A 60 2.87 7.85 20.19
C ALA A 60 2.12 6.55 20.51
N HIS A 61 1.51 5.91 19.50
CA HIS A 61 0.81 4.63 19.62
C HIS A 61 1.68 3.40 19.28
N GLU A 62 2.98 3.58 19.03
CA GLU A 62 3.90 2.51 18.59
C GLU A 62 3.37 1.71 17.38
N ILE A 63 2.77 2.42 16.42
CA ILE A 63 2.29 1.88 15.13
C ILE A 63 3.41 2.02 14.11
N MET A 64 4.13 0.92 13.85
CA MET A 64 5.35 0.96 13.05
C MET A 64 5.11 0.92 11.53
N LEU A 65 3.88 0.64 11.09
CA LEU A 65 3.54 0.44 9.68
C LEU A 65 2.51 1.48 9.25
N TYR A 66 2.75 2.16 8.13
CA TYR A 66 1.82 3.18 7.64
C TYR A 66 1.84 3.25 6.12
N ARG A 67 0.67 3.19 5.48
CA ARG A 67 0.56 3.48 4.05
C ARG A 67 0.31 4.97 3.87
N LEU A 68 1.21 5.66 3.18
CA LEU A 68 1.05 7.06 2.80
C LEU A 68 -0.06 7.20 1.76
N SER A 69 -0.69 8.37 1.68
CA SER A 69 -1.73 8.61 0.69
C SER A 69 -1.13 8.90 -0.69
N SER A 70 -1.57 8.18 -1.72
CA SER A 70 -1.22 8.49 -3.11
C SER A 70 -1.74 9.89 -3.56
N SER A 71 -2.67 10.48 -2.81
CA SER A 71 -3.28 11.78 -3.09
C SER A 71 -2.65 12.96 -2.33
N LEU A 72 -1.42 12.80 -1.80
CA LEU A 72 -0.71 13.86 -1.09
C LEU A 72 -0.60 15.14 -1.93
N VAL A 73 -0.26 14.99 -3.21
CA VAL A 73 -0.08 16.08 -4.16
C VAL A 73 -1.20 16.02 -5.21
N PRO A 74 -2.23 16.87 -5.12
CA PRO A 74 -3.31 16.89 -6.09
C PRO A 74 -2.81 17.22 -7.50
N LEU A 75 -3.35 16.53 -8.51
CA LEU A 75 -3.08 16.76 -9.93
C LEU A 75 -1.61 16.57 -10.35
N ALA A 76 -0.75 15.99 -9.50
CA ALA A 76 0.69 15.83 -9.78
C ALA A 76 1.00 15.06 -11.08
N THR A 77 0.11 14.14 -11.48
CA THR A 77 0.25 13.33 -12.69
C THR A 77 -0.66 13.79 -13.83
N HIS A 78 -1.39 14.90 -13.68
CA HIS A 78 -2.27 15.41 -14.73
C HIS A 78 -1.46 16.12 -15.83
N PRO A 79 -1.66 15.79 -17.12
CA PRO A 79 -0.81 16.27 -18.21
C PRO A 79 -0.82 17.79 -18.40
N GLU A 80 -1.91 18.46 -17.97
CA GLU A 80 -2.06 19.92 -18.08
C GLU A 80 -1.63 20.68 -16.81
N VAL A 81 -1.17 19.97 -15.78
CA VAL A 81 -0.82 20.56 -14.48
C VAL A 81 0.62 20.20 -14.14
N ASP A 82 1.55 20.98 -14.69
CA ASP A 82 2.98 20.85 -14.41
C ASP A 82 3.41 21.88 -13.36
N TRP A 83 3.89 21.41 -12.21
CA TRP A 83 4.38 22.25 -11.13
C TRP A 83 5.35 21.49 -10.22
N ASN A 84 6.31 22.22 -9.66
CA ASN A 84 7.41 21.63 -8.90
C ASN A 84 7.07 21.45 -7.40
N TYR A 85 6.28 20.42 -7.09
CA TYR A 85 5.88 20.07 -5.73
C TYR A 85 7.02 19.50 -4.86
N ILE A 86 8.13 19.08 -5.46
CA ILE A 86 9.29 18.59 -4.71
C ILE A 86 10.02 19.79 -4.09
N ASP A 87 10.44 20.75 -4.93
CA ASP A 87 11.21 21.90 -4.47
C ASP A 87 10.39 22.88 -3.65
N ALA A 88 9.08 23.00 -3.94
CA ALA A 88 8.18 23.86 -3.17
C ALA A 88 7.99 23.42 -1.71
N PHE A 89 8.32 22.16 -1.38
CA PHE A 89 8.05 21.55 -0.07
C PHE A 89 9.25 20.77 0.50
N GLN A 90 10.49 21.12 0.13
CA GLN A 90 11.71 20.40 0.56
C GLN A 90 11.77 20.20 2.07
N ASP A 91 11.51 21.25 2.85
CA ASP A 91 11.51 21.17 4.32
C ASP A 91 10.46 20.20 4.85
N ASP A 92 9.26 20.20 4.26
CA ASP A 92 8.18 19.28 4.66
C ASP A 92 8.51 17.83 4.35
N TRP A 93 9.09 17.57 3.17
CA TRP A 93 9.53 16.23 2.78
C TRP A 93 10.65 15.74 3.70
N SER A 94 11.64 16.59 3.99
CA SER A 94 12.75 16.26 4.90
C SER A 94 12.24 15.92 6.29
N GLU A 95 11.35 16.75 6.86
CA GLU A 95 10.77 16.53 8.19
C GLU A 95 9.98 15.21 8.25
N ILE A 96 9.15 14.91 7.25
CA ILE A 96 8.46 13.62 7.15
C ILE A 96 9.47 12.47 7.11
N GLY A 97 10.52 12.63 6.32
CA GLY A 97 11.63 11.69 6.21
C GLY A 97 12.34 11.40 7.53
N GLU A 98 12.66 12.46 8.27
CA GLU A 98 13.30 12.39 9.58
C GLU A 98 12.43 11.65 10.59
N LEU A 99 11.14 11.98 10.66
CA LEU A 99 10.19 11.25 11.51
C LEU A 99 10.17 9.75 11.17
N ILE A 100 10.13 9.40 9.88
CA ILE A 100 10.12 8.00 9.44
C ILE A 100 11.42 7.29 9.81
N ARG A 101 12.59 7.90 9.56
CA ARG A 101 13.90 7.28 9.82
C ARG A 101 14.20 7.17 11.32
N ASN A 102 14.03 8.26 12.08
CA ASN A 102 14.35 8.31 13.50
C ASN A 102 13.51 7.33 14.32
N HIS A 103 12.27 7.10 13.90
CA HIS A 103 11.36 6.17 14.55
C HIS A 103 11.20 4.83 13.80
N GLN A 104 12.02 4.57 12.79
CA GLN A 104 12.06 3.29 12.05
C GLN A 104 10.69 2.83 11.52
N LEU A 105 9.87 3.77 11.07
CA LEU A 105 8.56 3.49 10.50
C LEU A 105 8.71 2.83 9.13
N ARG A 106 7.95 1.77 8.88
CA ARG A 106 7.86 1.09 7.58
C ARG A 106 6.71 1.70 6.78
N VAL A 107 7.07 2.50 5.77
CA VAL A 107 6.09 3.18 4.92
C VAL A 107 5.93 2.53 3.55
N SER A 108 4.77 2.73 2.93
CA SER A 108 4.53 2.33 1.54
C SER A 108 3.52 3.23 0.87
N PHE A 109 3.47 3.18 -0.46
CA PHE A 109 2.36 3.65 -1.28
C PHE A 109 1.62 2.48 -1.91
N HIS A 110 0.40 2.75 -2.34
CA HIS A 110 -0.35 1.87 -3.24
C HIS A 110 -1.00 2.79 -4.29
N PRO A 111 -0.38 2.96 -5.46
CA PRO A 111 -0.99 3.68 -6.58
C PRO A 111 -2.35 3.09 -6.94
N ASN A 112 -3.18 3.89 -7.60
CA ASN A 112 -4.55 3.48 -7.91
C ASN A 112 -4.60 2.41 -9.02
N GLN A 113 -5.80 1.88 -9.27
CA GLN A 113 -6.09 0.86 -10.28
C GLN A 113 -5.77 1.22 -11.74
N PHE A 114 -5.34 2.45 -12.02
CA PHE A 114 -4.94 2.90 -13.37
C PHE A 114 -3.45 2.70 -13.66
N THR A 115 -2.63 2.34 -12.65
CA THR A 115 -1.24 1.90 -12.87
C THR A 115 -1.24 0.47 -13.45
N LEU A 116 -1.26 0.37 -14.77
CA LEU A 116 -1.46 -0.89 -15.49
C LEU A 116 -0.31 -1.20 -16.44
N PHE A 117 0.35 -2.34 -16.24
CA PHE A 117 1.37 -2.88 -17.14
C PHE A 117 0.83 -3.98 -18.08
N THR A 118 -0.42 -4.42 -17.92
CA THR A 118 -1.03 -5.47 -18.77
C THR A 118 -1.70 -4.93 -20.05
N SER A 119 -1.74 -3.61 -20.25
CA SER A 119 -2.41 -3.01 -21.41
C SER A 119 -1.63 -3.22 -22.72
N ASP A 120 -2.37 -3.35 -23.82
CA ASP A 120 -1.86 -3.33 -25.20
C ASP A 120 -1.64 -1.90 -25.73
N LYS A 121 -2.18 -0.88 -25.05
CA LYS A 121 -2.02 0.52 -25.44
C LYS A 121 -0.80 1.12 -24.75
N LYS A 122 0.23 1.46 -25.53
CA LYS A 122 1.48 2.04 -25.02
C LYS A 122 1.30 3.21 -24.05
N HIS A 123 0.37 4.13 -24.34
CA HIS A 123 0.14 5.29 -23.48
C HIS A 123 -0.36 4.93 -22.07
N ILE A 124 -1.01 3.78 -21.88
CA ILE A 124 -1.44 3.31 -20.56
C ILE A 124 -0.22 2.88 -19.74
N THR A 125 0.70 2.12 -20.35
CA THR A 125 1.99 1.76 -19.73
C THR A 125 2.83 3.00 -19.44
N ASP A 126 2.90 3.96 -20.37
CA ASP A 126 3.63 5.22 -20.14
C ASP A 126 3.06 6.00 -18.94
N ASN A 127 1.73 5.99 -18.76
CA ASN A 127 1.08 6.59 -17.60
C ASN A 127 1.35 5.81 -16.31
N ALA A 128 1.40 4.47 -16.37
CA ALA A 128 1.78 3.62 -15.24
C ALA A 128 3.22 3.93 -14.77
N VAL A 129 4.17 4.09 -15.69
CA VAL A 129 5.54 4.49 -15.37
C VAL A 129 5.57 5.87 -14.71
N LYS A 130 4.82 6.85 -15.24
CA LYS A 130 4.71 8.19 -14.64
C LYS A 130 4.11 8.15 -13.23
N ASP A 131 3.09 7.33 -12.99
CA ASP A 131 2.48 7.20 -11.66
C ASP A 131 3.47 6.55 -10.67
N MET A 132 4.19 5.50 -11.09
CA MET A 132 5.24 4.89 -10.27
C MET A 132 6.40 5.87 -9.97
N ASP A 133 6.80 6.68 -10.95
CA ASP A 133 7.81 7.73 -10.79
C ASP A 133 7.35 8.82 -9.80
N TYR A 134 6.12 9.30 -9.91
CA TYR A 134 5.54 10.25 -8.95
C TYR A 134 5.64 9.75 -7.50
N HIS A 135 5.27 8.50 -7.23
CA HIS A 135 5.38 7.92 -5.91
C HIS A 135 6.83 7.75 -5.46
N TYR A 136 7.72 7.34 -6.37
CA TYR A 136 9.15 7.20 -6.06
C TYR A 136 9.80 8.54 -5.73
N ARG A 137 9.53 9.59 -6.49
CA ARG A 137 10.08 10.95 -6.26
C ARG A 137 9.65 11.53 -4.91
N MET A 138 8.43 11.26 -4.46
CA MET A 138 8.02 11.61 -3.10
C MET A 138 8.86 10.87 -2.04
N LEU A 139 9.10 9.57 -2.22
CA LEU A 139 9.95 8.79 -1.31
C LEU A 139 11.41 9.23 -1.33
N GLU A 140 11.90 9.68 -2.50
CA GLU A 140 13.24 10.22 -2.67
C GLU A 140 13.40 11.57 -1.96
N ALA A 141 12.43 12.48 -2.12
CA ALA A 141 12.41 13.76 -1.41
C ALA A 141 12.30 13.59 0.12
N MET A 142 11.58 12.55 0.57
CA MET A 142 11.57 12.16 1.98
C MET A 142 12.89 11.50 2.43
N GLY A 143 13.78 11.11 1.53
CA GLY A 143 15.00 10.36 1.85
C GLY A 143 14.72 8.96 2.43
N VAL A 144 13.65 8.30 1.99
CA VAL A 144 13.23 6.95 2.45
C VAL A 144 12.99 5.96 1.31
N ALA A 145 13.34 6.33 0.07
CA ALA A 145 13.15 5.51 -1.12
C ALA A 145 13.73 4.08 -0.99
N ASN A 146 14.84 3.89 -0.27
CA ASN A 146 15.48 2.57 -0.13
C ASN A 146 14.81 1.63 0.87
N GLN A 147 13.88 2.11 1.70
CA GLN A 147 13.20 1.30 2.74
C GLN A 147 11.67 1.24 2.55
N ALA A 148 11.14 2.01 1.62
CA ALA A 148 9.72 2.07 1.31
C ALA A 148 9.34 1.17 0.11
N LEU A 149 8.05 0.87 0.00
CA LEU A 149 7.48 0.02 -1.04
C LEU A 149 6.39 0.76 -1.84
N ILE A 150 6.23 0.39 -3.10
CA ILE A 150 5.17 0.87 -3.99
C ILE A 150 4.43 -0.38 -4.48
N ASN A 151 3.25 -0.63 -3.92
CA ASN A 151 2.47 -1.82 -4.22
C ASN A 151 1.48 -1.58 -5.34
N ILE A 152 1.34 -2.50 -6.30
CA ILE A 152 0.29 -2.47 -7.31
C ILE A 152 -0.28 -3.87 -7.54
N HIS A 153 -1.45 -3.95 -8.17
CA HIS A 153 -1.95 -5.22 -8.70
C HIS A 153 -1.32 -5.51 -10.08
N VAL A 154 -1.45 -6.75 -10.56
CA VAL A 154 -0.99 -7.15 -11.90
C VAL A 154 -1.74 -6.36 -12.99
N GLY A 155 -3.05 -6.17 -12.83
CA GLY A 155 -3.87 -5.33 -13.71
C GLY A 155 -5.08 -6.07 -14.29
N GLY A 156 -5.51 -5.71 -15.50
CA GLY A 156 -6.64 -6.36 -16.16
C GLY A 156 -6.24 -7.52 -17.08
N ALA A 157 -7.12 -8.52 -17.23
CA ALA A 157 -6.92 -9.65 -18.15
C ALA A 157 -7.17 -9.32 -19.63
N TYR A 158 -7.91 -8.24 -19.94
CA TYR A 158 -8.26 -7.84 -21.32
C TYR A 158 -8.78 -9.00 -22.21
N GLY A 159 -9.61 -9.87 -21.62
CA GLY A 159 -10.19 -11.04 -22.28
C GLY A 159 -9.27 -12.26 -22.43
N ASN A 160 -7.98 -12.15 -22.13
CA ASN A 160 -7.03 -13.27 -22.16
C ASN A 160 -5.87 -13.05 -21.18
N LYS A 161 -5.88 -13.76 -20.05
CA LYS A 161 -4.88 -13.64 -18.97
C LYS A 161 -3.47 -13.91 -19.45
N GLU A 162 -3.25 -14.96 -20.24
CA GLU A 162 -1.92 -15.35 -20.73
C GLU A 162 -1.28 -14.24 -21.57
N LYS A 163 -2.04 -13.69 -22.53
CA LYS A 163 -1.57 -12.55 -23.34
C LYS A 163 -1.34 -11.30 -22.49
N ALA A 164 -2.19 -11.05 -21.49
CA ALA A 164 -2.03 -9.92 -20.58
C ALA A 164 -0.78 -10.04 -19.71
N ILE A 165 -0.48 -11.23 -19.18
CA ILE A 165 0.75 -11.53 -18.44
C ILE A 165 1.96 -11.43 -19.36
N GLY A 166 1.88 -11.92 -20.60
CA GLY A 166 2.92 -11.71 -21.62
C GLY A 166 3.28 -10.24 -21.78
N ARG A 167 2.26 -9.38 -21.96
CA ARG A 167 2.45 -7.92 -22.03
C ARG A 167 2.98 -7.33 -20.73
N PHE A 168 2.56 -7.82 -19.57
CA PHE A 168 3.10 -7.37 -18.29
C PHE A 168 4.62 -7.55 -18.24
N HIS A 169 5.13 -8.73 -18.63
CA HIS A 169 6.56 -9.01 -18.67
C HIS A 169 7.34 -8.11 -19.62
N GLU A 170 6.75 -7.75 -20.77
CA GLU A 170 7.35 -6.82 -21.73
C GLU A 170 7.33 -5.39 -21.20
N ASN A 171 6.16 -4.93 -20.76
CA ASN A 171 5.91 -3.54 -20.36
C ASN A 171 6.63 -3.17 -19.07
N ILE A 172 6.75 -4.07 -18.09
CA ILE A 172 7.46 -3.78 -16.84
C ILE A 172 8.94 -3.47 -17.06
N GLN A 173 9.54 -3.87 -18.19
CA GLN A 173 10.93 -3.51 -18.52
C GLN A 173 11.10 -2.01 -18.82
N THR A 174 10.00 -1.29 -19.09
CA THR A 174 10.02 0.17 -19.25
C THR A 174 10.13 0.92 -17.93
N LEU A 175 9.86 0.24 -16.80
CA LEU A 175 9.96 0.84 -15.47
C LEU A 175 11.44 1.00 -15.07
N PRO A 176 11.89 2.20 -14.66
CA PRO A 176 13.26 2.40 -14.21
C PRO A 176 13.68 1.40 -13.11
N PRO A 177 14.87 0.78 -13.19
CA PRO A 177 15.28 -0.25 -12.25
C PRO A 177 15.27 0.18 -10.78
N VAL A 178 15.55 1.45 -10.49
CA VAL A 178 15.52 2.00 -9.12
C VAL A 178 14.10 2.02 -8.54
N ILE A 179 13.09 2.22 -9.38
CA ILE A 179 11.67 2.18 -9.02
C ILE A 179 11.20 0.73 -8.94
N LYS A 180 11.55 -0.13 -9.91
CA LYS A 180 11.22 -1.57 -9.90
C LYS A 180 11.72 -2.26 -8.63
N LYS A 181 12.90 -1.89 -8.12
CA LYS A 181 13.43 -2.38 -6.82
C LYS A 181 12.55 -2.09 -5.61
N ARG A 182 11.60 -1.16 -5.72
CA ARG A 182 10.63 -0.81 -4.65
C ARG A 182 9.22 -1.28 -4.94
N MET A 183 9.01 -1.90 -6.10
CA MET A 183 7.71 -2.44 -6.49
C MET A 183 7.40 -3.70 -5.70
N THR A 184 6.13 -3.88 -5.36
CA THR A 184 5.54 -5.17 -4.96
C THR A 184 4.29 -5.43 -5.79
N LEU A 185 3.93 -6.70 -5.92
CA LEU A 185 2.71 -7.12 -6.59
C LEU A 185 1.75 -7.78 -5.61
N GLU A 186 0.48 -7.44 -5.72
CA GLU A 186 -0.59 -7.96 -4.86
C GLU A 186 -1.63 -8.74 -5.67
N ASN A 187 -2.04 -9.89 -5.13
CA ASN A 187 -3.15 -10.70 -5.67
C ASN A 187 -4.48 -9.96 -5.49
N ASP A 188 -5.41 -10.12 -6.42
CA ASP A 188 -6.64 -9.33 -6.45
C ASP A 188 -7.92 -10.20 -6.34
N ASP A 189 -9.05 -9.53 -6.13
CA ASP A 189 -10.35 -10.14 -5.79
C ASP A 189 -11.15 -10.70 -6.97
N LYS A 190 -10.63 -10.62 -8.21
CA LYS A 190 -11.38 -10.91 -9.45
C LYS A 190 -10.57 -11.52 -10.59
N THR A 191 -9.38 -10.99 -10.84
CA THR A 191 -8.64 -11.17 -12.07
C THR A 191 -7.54 -12.19 -11.86
N TYR A 192 -6.53 -11.88 -11.05
CA TYR A 192 -5.38 -12.75 -10.85
C TYR A 192 -5.40 -13.38 -9.45
N THR A 193 -5.41 -14.71 -9.40
CA THR A 193 -5.35 -15.46 -8.15
C THR A 193 -3.98 -15.28 -7.48
N THR A 194 -3.84 -15.78 -6.25
CA THR A 194 -2.54 -15.78 -5.55
C THR A 194 -1.47 -16.55 -6.31
N GLU A 195 -1.79 -17.72 -6.85
CA GLU A 195 -0.86 -18.55 -7.65
C GLU A 195 -0.38 -17.83 -8.91
N GLU A 196 -1.30 -17.25 -9.68
CA GLU A 196 -0.99 -16.53 -10.91
C GLU A 196 -0.10 -15.32 -10.61
N THR A 197 -0.42 -14.58 -9.54
CA THR A 197 0.38 -13.44 -9.10
C THR A 197 1.76 -13.88 -8.61
N LEU A 198 1.84 -14.99 -7.87
CA LEU A 198 3.10 -15.55 -7.38
C LEU A 198 4.02 -15.95 -8.53
N ALA A 199 3.48 -16.59 -9.58
CA ALA A 199 4.26 -16.94 -10.76
C ALA A 199 4.86 -15.70 -11.46
N VAL A 200 4.09 -14.61 -11.54
CA VAL A 200 4.60 -13.32 -12.07
C VAL A 200 5.70 -12.75 -11.18
N CYS A 201 5.51 -12.79 -9.85
CA CYS A 201 6.47 -12.32 -8.85
C CYS A 201 7.81 -13.08 -8.93
N GLU A 202 7.75 -14.41 -8.98
CA GLU A 202 8.93 -15.28 -9.07
C GLU A 202 9.71 -15.01 -10.37
N LYS A 203 9.01 -14.84 -11.50
CA LYS A 203 9.64 -14.54 -12.80
C LYS A 203 10.28 -13.15 -12.85
N GLU A 204 9.58 -12.13 -12.37
CA GLU A 204 10.07 -10.74 -12.41
C GLU A 204 10.98 -10.37 -11.24
N LYS A 205 11.18 -11.29 -10.28
CA LYS A 205 11.89 -11.06 -9.02
C LYS A 205 11.32 -9.85 -8.28
N VAL A 206 10.00 -9.82 -8.15
CA VAL A 206 9.24 -8.81 -7.42
C VAL A 206 8.59 -9.49 -6.22
N PRO A 207 8.65 -8.92 -4.99
CA PRO A 207 7.97 -9.52 -3.86
C PRO A 207 6.45 -9.55 -4.03
N LEU A 208 5.83 -10.65 -3.62
CA LEU A 208 4.38 -10.75 -3.53
C LEU A 208 3.91 -10.17 -2.19
N LEU A 209 3.12 -9.10 -2.24
CA LEU A 209 2.39 -8.56 -1.11
C LEU A 209 1.03 -9.26 -1.06
N PHE A 210 0.94 -10.27 -0.20
CA PHE A 210 -0.23 -11.13 -0.13
C PHE A 210 -1.40 -10.41 0.53
N ASP A 211 -2.56 -10.40 -0.12
CA ASP A 211 -3.83 -10.00 0.49
C ASP A 211 -4.69 -11.24 0.73
N TYR A 212 -4.99 -11.49 2.00
CA TYR A 212 -5.77 -12.66 2.41
C TYR A 212 -7.26 -12.55 2.05
N HIS A 213 -7.84 -11.35 2.09
CA HIS A 213 -9.25 -11.17 1.74
C HIS A 213 -9.46 -11.34 0.23
N HIS A 214 -8.56 -10.80 -0.58
CA HIS A 214 -8.54 -11.04 -2.02
C HIS A 214 -8.35 -12.51 -2.35
N HIS A 215 -7.44 -13.20 -1.66
CA HIS A 215 -7.27 -14.65 -1.82
C HIS A 215 -8.59 -15.39 -1.57
N LYS A 216 -9.31 -15.06 -0.49
CA LYS A 216 -10.62 -15.64 -0.21
C LYS A 216 -11.72 -15.26 -1.19
N ALA A 217 -11.61 -14.12 -1.86
CA ALA A 217 -12.58 -13.67 -2.87
C ALA A 217 -12.32 -14.27 -4.26
N ASN A 218 -11.10 -14.74 -4.50
CA ASN A 218 -10.60 -15.24 -5.77
C ASN A 218 -9.61 -16.39 -5.51
N GLU A 219 -10.14 -17.47 -4.94
CA GLU A 219 -9.36 -18.64 -4.55
C GLU A 219 -8.80 -19.34 -5.82
N GLY A 220 -7.53 -19.71 -5.75
CA GLY A 220 -6.89 -20.59 -6.74
C GLY A 220 -7.10 -22.06 -6.40
N GLU A 221 -6.31 -22.92 -7.02
CA GLU A 221 -6.39 -24.38 -6.82
C GLU A 221 -5.40 -24.88 -5.76
N GLU A 222 -4.30 -24.15 -5.55
CA GLU A 222 -3.21 -24.50 -4.64
C GLU A 222 -3.56 -24.06 -3.20
N PRO A 223 -3.44 -24.96 -2.21
CA PRO A 223 -3.64 -24.62 -0.80
C PRO A 223 -2.70 -23.50 -0.32
N LEU A 224 -3.22 -22.62 0.53
CA LEU A 224 -2.45 -21.49 1.08
C LEU A 224 -1.21 -21.95 1.87
N GLU A 225 -1.26 -23.13 2.49
CA GLU A 225 -0.14 -23.76 3.20
C GLU A 225 1.07 -24.02 2.30
N LEU A 226 0.85 -24.25 1.00
CA LEU A 226 1.92 -24.44 0.01
C LEU A 226 2.37 -23.11 -0.59
N LEU A 227 1.43 -22.17 -0.76
CA LEU A 227 1.71 -20.85 -1.32
C LEU A 227 2.48 -19.95 -0.35
N LEU A 228 2.08 -19.90 0.93
CA LEU A 228 2.60 -18.92 1.89
C LEU A 228 4.13 -18.99 2.08
N PRO A 229 4.77 -20.18 2.16
CA PRO A 229 6.23 -20.28 2.16
C PRO A 229 6.89 -19.66 0.93
N ARG A 230 6.36 -19.91 -0.27
CA ARG A 230 6.87 -19.37 -1.54
C ARG A 230 6.68 -17.85 -1.60
N ILE A 231 5.51 -17.37 -1.19
CA ILE A 231 5.22 -15.93 -1.08
C ILE A 231 6.27 -15.26 -0.20
N PHE A 232 6.54 -15.79 0.99
CA PHE A 232 7.51 -15.21 1.92
C PHE A 232 8.95 -15.30 1.40
N ASP A 233 9.28 -16.31 0.59
CA ASP A 233 10.57 -16.45 -0.07
C ASP A 233 10.86 -15.31 -1.05
N THR A 234 9.82 -14.79 -1.73
CA THR A 234 9.97 -13.66 -2.67
C THR A 234 10.53 -12.39 -2.02
N TRP A 235 10.50 -12.27 -0.69
CA TRP A 235 11.01 -11.11 0.05
C TRP A 235 12.49 -11.22 0.44
N LYS A 236 13.07 -12.43 0.46
CA LYS A 236 14.42 -12.67 1.01
C LYS A 236 15.49 -11.85 0.30
N HIS A 237 15.40 -11.76 -1.03
CA HIS A 237 16.41 -11.08 -1.85
C HIS A 237 16.47 -9.56 -1.64
N ILE A 238 15.40 -8.93 -1.11
CA ILE A 238 15.40 -7.51 -0.76
C ILE A 238 15.69 -7.25 0.73
N GLY A 239 15.84 -8.31 1.54
CA GLY A 239 16.19 -8.21 2.96
C GLY A 239 15.12 -7.55 3.85
N LEU A 240 13.87 -7.46 3.38
CA LEU A 240 12.75 -6.91 4.15
C LEU A 240 11.86 -8.05 4.67
N LYS A 241 11.22 -7.82 5.83
CA LYS A 241 10.19 -8.75 6.32
C LYS A 241 9.03 -8.80 5.31
N PRO A 242 8.39 -9.97 5.10
CA PRO A 242 7.17 -10.03 4.32
C PRO A 242 6.12 -9.04 4.82
N LYS A 243 5.37 -8.47 3.90
CA LYS A 243 4.23 -7.62 4.20
C LYS A 243 2.99 -8.23 3.58
N VAL A 244 1.91 -8.26 4.35
CA VAL A 244 0.60 -8.76 3.91
C VAL A 244 -0.47 -7.71 4.15
N HIS A 245 -1.56 -7.80 3.40
CA HIS A 245 -2.78 -7.06 3.64
C HIS A 245 -3.83 -7.99 4.26
N ILE A 246 -4.57 -7.46 5.23
CA ILE A 246 -5.75 -8.13 5.79
C ILE A 246 -6.92 -7.15 5.84
N SER A 247 -8.09 -7.69 5.57
CA SER A 247 -9.39 -7.04 5.73
C SER A 247 -10.42 -8.12 6.03
N SER A 248 -11.71 -7.75 6.01
CA SER A 248 -12.80 -8.71 6.13
C SER A 248 -13.95 -8.29 5.23
N PRO A 249 -14.77 -9.24 4.75
CA PRO A 249 -15.95 -8.94 3.96
C PRO A 249 -16.94 -8.09 4.78
N LYS A 250 -17.57 -7.11 4.13
CA LYS A 250 -18.64 -6.30 4.72
C LYS A 250 -19.85 -7.16 5.08
N SER A 251 -20.15 -8.14 4.24
CA SER A 251 -21.15 -9.20 4.45
C SER A 251 -20.91 -10.33 3.45
N GLU A 252 -21.58 -11.46 3.62
CA GLU A 252 -21.54 -12.56 2.63
C GLU A 252 -21.97 -12.10 1.23
N LYS A 253 -22.97 -11.21 1.14
CA LYS A 253 -23.46 -10.67 -0.14
C LYS A 253 -22.51 -9.64 -0.76
N GLU A 254 -21.83 -8.87 0.08
CA GLU A 254 -20.86 -7.87 -0.31
C GLU A 254 -19.43 -8.33 0.04
N PHE A 255 -19.10 -9.56 -0.36
CA PHE A 255 -17.89 -10.24 0.10
C PHE A 255 -16.63 -9.44 -0.21
N ARG A 256 -16.53 -8.88 -1.42
CA ARG A 256 -15.36 -8.10 -1.86
C ARG A 256 -15.25 -6.70 -1.23
N SER A 257 -16.33 -6.20 -0.63
CA SER A 257 -16.32 -4.89 0.01
C SER A 257 -15.68 -4.99 1.38
N HIS A 258 -14.75 -4.10 1.71
CA HIS A 258 -14.17 -4.06 3.05
C HIS A 258 -15.19 -3.63 4.12
N SER A 259 -15.17 -4.33 5.24
CA SER A 259 -15.88 -3.99 6.47
C SER A 259 -15.28 -2.78 7.18
N ASP A 260 -15.99 -2.29 8.20
CA ASP A 260 -15.52 -1.21 9.07
C ASP A 260 -14.37 -1.64 9.99
N TYR A 261 -14.40 -2.90 10.45
CA TYR A 261 -13.43 -3.55 11.33
C TYR A 261 -13.01 -4.91 10.77
N VAL A 262 -11.85 -5.41 11.15
CA VAL A 262 -11.39 -6.76 10.76
C VAL A 262 -11.95 -7.79 11.73
N SER A 263 -12.53 -8.87 11.21
CA SER A 263 -13.01 -10.01 12.01
C SER A 263 -11.86 -10.94 12.34
N THR A 264 -11.67 -11.24 13.63
CA THR A 264 -10.67 -12.23 14.10
C THR A 264 -10.98 -13.62 13.56
N ASP A 265 -12.26 -13.99 13.49
CA ASP A 265 -12.69 -15.31 13.01
C ASP A 265 -12.38 -15.48 11.52
N PHE A 266 -12.54 -14.42 10.74
CA PHE A 266 -12.25 -14.45 9.30
C PHE A 266 -10.76 -14.69 9.03
N ILE A 267 -9.88 -14.02 9.79
CA ILE A 267 -8.43 -14.10 9.60
C ILE A 267 -7.78 -15.26 10.38
N ALA A 268 -8.50 -15.91 11.30
CA ALA A 268 -7.96 -16.98 12.14
C ALA A 268 -7.31 -18.13 11.35
N PRO A 269 -7.89 -18.63 10.24
CA PRO A 269 -7.24 -19.68 9.44
C PRO A 269 -5.86 -19.25 8.91
N PHE A 270 -5.74 -18.03 8.39
CA PHE A 270 -4.46 -17.48 7.94
C PHE A 270 -3.45 -17.35 9.08
N LEU A 271 -3.88 -16.82 10.24
CA LEU A 271 -2.99 -16.66 11.39
C LEU A 271 -2.48 -18.01 11.90
N GLN A 272 -3.30 -19.07 11.82
CA GLN A 272 -2.89 -20.42 12.20
C GLN A 272 -1.80 -20.95 11.25
N ILE A 273 -2.01 -20.87 9.94
CA ILE A 273 -1.02 -21.30 8.93
C ILE A 273 0.29 -20.52 9.10
N ALA A 274 0.20 -19.20 9.27
CA ALA A 274 1.38 -18.36 9.46
C ALA A 274 2.12 -18.68 10.77
N LYS A 275 1.38 -19.00 11.84
CA LYS A 275 1.96 -19.42 13.12
C LYS A 275 2.74 -20.71 12.99
N ASP A 276 2.22 -21.69 12.25
CA ASP A 276 2.89 -22.98 12.04
C ASP A 276 4.17 -22.82 11.21
N MET A 277 4.23 -21.84 10.31
CA MET A 277 5.47 -21.44 9.63
C MET A 277 6.49 -20.75 10.54
N GLY A 278 6.03 -20.08 11.60
CA GLY A 278 6.89 -19.45 12.60
C GLY A 278 7.65 -18.20 12.14
N GLN A 279 7.37 -17.67 10.94
CA GLN A 279 8.09 -16.53 10.36
C GLN A 279 7.45 -15.18 10.71
N ASP A 280 8.28 -14.21 11.12
CA ASP A 280 7.87 -12.82 11.34
C ASP A 280 7.38 -12.14 10.05
N PHE A 281 6.29 -11.37 10.14
CA PHE A 281 5.81 -10.53 9.04
C PHE A 281 5.06 -9.29 9.53
N ASP A 282 4.78 -8.41 8.59
CA ASP A 282 4.13 -7.12 8.80
C ASP A 282 2.74 -7.13 8.15
N VAL A 283 1.74 -6.57 8.85
CA VAL A 283 0.35 -6.57 8.41
C VAL A 283 -0.14 -5.14 8.21
N MET A 284 -0.62 -4.83 7.01
CA MET A 284 -1.39 -3.62 6.75
C MET A 284 -2.88 -3.94 6.79
N ILE A 285 -3.63 -3.27 7.65
CA ILE A 285 -5.07 -3.45 7.75
C ILE A 285 -5.79 -2.53 6.75
N GLU A 286 -6.64 -3.12 5.93
CA GLU A 286 -7.45 -2.43 4.93
C GLU A 286 -8.93 -2.34 5.34
N ALA A 287 -9.22 -1.75 6.49
CA ALA A 287 -10.60 -1.52 6.94
C ALA A 287 -11.05 -0.08 6.67
N LYS A 288 -12.37 0.19 6.71
CA LYS A 288 -12.89 1.56 6.53
C LYS A 288 -12.55 2.46 7.71
N LEU A 289 -12.52 1.94 8.95
CA LEU A 289 -12.22 2.72 10.15
C LEU A 289 -10.73 2.85 10.49
N LYS A 290 -9.84 2.43 9.59
CA LYS A 290 -8.40 2.75 9.61
C LYS A 290 -7.72 2.41 10.94
N ASP A 291 -7.08 3.38 11.58
CA ASP A 291 -6.40 3.26 12.87
C ASP A 291 -7.32 2.73 13.97
N LYS A 292 -8.61 3.08 13.97
CA LYS A 292 -9.56 2.54 14.96
C LYS A 292 -9.76 1.03 14.78
N ALA A 293 -9.82 0.57 13.53
CA ALA A 293 -9.91 -0.86 13.23
C ALA A 293 -8.63 -1.60 13.61
N LEU A 294 -7.47 -0.97 13.37
CA LEU A 294 -6.18 -1.48 13.82
C LEU A 294 -6.12 -1.65 15.33
N LEU A 295 -6.42 -0.58 16.09
CA LEU A 295 -6.32 -0.59 17.55
C LEU A 295 -7.25 -1.64 18.15
N LYS A 296 -8.48 -1.73 17.64
CA LYS A 296 -9.44 -2.76 18.04
C LYS A 296 -8.94 -4.17 17.72
N LEU A 297 -8.46 -4.43 16.50
CA LEU A 297 -7.98 -5.76 16.13
C LEU A 297 -6.81 -6.22 17.02
N VAL A 298 -5.87 -5.31 17.31
CA VAL A 298 -4.73 -5.61 18.20
C VAL A 298 -5.20 -5.97 19.61
N GLU A 299 -6.21 -5.27 20.13
CA GLU A 299 -6.81 -5.57 21.43
C GLU A 299 -7.53 -6.93 21.42
N ASP A 300 -8.37 -7.18 20.41
CA ASP A 300 -9.10 -8.44 20.27
C ASP A 300 -8.12 -9.63 20.18
N LEU A 301 -7.09 -9.55 19.33
CA LEU A 301 -6.08 -10.61 19.19
C LEU A 301 -5.23 -10.79 20.45
N ALA A 302 -4.90 -9.71 21.16
CA ALA A 302 -4.14 -9.80 22.42
C ALA A 302 -4.91 -10.48 23.56
N SER A 303 -6.24 -10.52 23.48
CA SER A 303 -7.09 -11.24 24.44
C SER A 303 -7.09 -12.77 24.23
N MET A 304 -6.58 -13.25 23.09
CA MET A 304 -6.52 -14.66 22.77
C MET A 304 -5.42 -15.37 23.56
N ARG A 305 -5.70 -16.60 24.03
CA ARG A 305 -4.73 -17.41 24.76
C ARG A 305 -3.47 -17.66 23.92
N GLY A 306 -2.31 -17.38 24.50
CA GLY A 306 -1.01 -17.61 23.85
C GLY A 306 -0.54 -16.45 22.96
N VAL A 307 -1.29 -15.35 22.87
CA VAL A 307 -0.87 -14.13 22.20
C VAL A 307 -0.39 -13.11 23.23
N LYS A 308 0.78 -12.52 23.01
CA LYS A 308 1.35 -11.49 23.88
C LYS A 308 1.51 -10.17 23.12
N ARG A 309 0.89 -9.10 23.63
CA ARG A 309 1.14 -7.73 23.16
C ARG A 309 2.47 -7.23 23.72
N THR A 310 3.38 -6.83 22.83
CA THR A 310 4.74 -6.38 23.18
C THR A 310 5.02 -4.93 22.77
N GLY A 311 4.05 -4.28 22.15
CA GLY A 311 4.03 -2.85 21.85
C GLY A 311 2.63 -2.43 21.40
N GLY A 312 2.44 -1.14 21.15
CA GLY A 312 1.14 -0.57 20.82
C GLY A 312 0.45 -1.24 19.63
N ALA A 313 1.17 -1.59 18.56
CA ALA A 313 0.62 -2.38 17.45
C ALA A 313 1.46 -3.63 17.12
N THR A 314 2.02 -4.28 18.15
CA THR A 314 2.91 -5.45 17.97
C THR A 314 2.49 -6.62 18.85
N LEU A 315 2.30 -7.79 18.24
CA LEU A 315 1.90 -9.03 18.89
C LEU A 315 2.93 -10.13 18.64
N VAL A 316 3.06 -11.04 19.62
CA VAL A 316 3.82 -12.29 19.51
C VAL A 316 2.84 -13.45 19.70
N PHE A 317 2.77 -14.32 18.70
CA PHE A 317 1.92 -15.51 18.61
C PHE A 317 2.71 -16.81 18.83
#